data_AF-A0A4S4D0R0-F1
#
_entry.id   AF-A0A4S4D0R0-F1
#
_cell.length_a   1.000
_cell.length_b   1.000
_cell.length_c   1.000
_cell.angle_alpha   90.00
_cell.angle_beta   90.00
_cell.angle_gamma   90.00
#
_symmetry.space_group_name_H-M   'P 1'
#
loop_
_entity.id
_entity.type
_entity.pdbx_description
1 polymer ?
#
loop_
_entity_poly.entity_id
_entity_poly.type
_entity_poly.pdbx_seq_one_letter_code
_entity_poly.pdbx_strand_id
1 'polypeptide(L)'
;MYLKKAFWSDALNSESQTQSPSAVGDLVKSLDKQRVYREVTLALRTGLRDARAEFSFLRVRGLRSILKFLRSVAHSDSTINLFCHSQSIPDLQVVPVLFQHSLKELEEQKVANLDHIFGTEPIKIVTPSTDSEVALALRVLEGC
;
A
#
# COMPACT_ATOMS: atom_id res chain seq x y z
N MET A 1 -12.54 8.18 1.77
CA MET A 1 -11.80 9.10 2.67
C MET A 1 -10.70 9.78 1.87
N TYR A 2 -10.86 11.06 1.57
CA TYR A 2 -9.79 11.86 1.00
C TYR A 2 -8.79 12.18 2.12
N LEU A 3 -7.62 11.55 2.10
CA LEU A 3 -6.49 12.00 2.90
C LEU A 3 -6.09 13.38 2.36
N LYS A 4 -6.59 14.43 3.03
CA LYS A 4 -6.05 15.78 2.98
C LYS A 4 -4.55 15.63 3.21
N LYS A 5 -3.76 16.09 2.23
CA LYS A 5 -2.29 16.16 2.15
C LYS A 5 -1.52 15.45 3.28
N ALA A 6 -0.69 14.45 2.93
CA ALA A 6 0.05 13.66 3.92
C ALA A 6 0.95 14.58 4.78
N PHE A 7 0.90 14.46 6.11
CA PHE A 7 1.48 15.43 7.07
C PHE A 7 2.98 15.75 6.81
N TRP A 8 3.73 14.74 6.41
CA TRP A 8 5.11 14.75 5.91
C TRP A 8 5.44 15.75 4.84
N SER A 9 4.47 16.07 3.99
CA SER A 9 4.67 17.01 2.90
C SER A 9 4.70 18.46 3.36
N ASP A 10 4.31 18.73 4.61
CA ASP A 10 4.39 20.06 5.23
C ASP A 10 5.61 20.22 6.15
N ALA A 11 6.22 19.12 6.62
CA ALA A 11 7.45 19.15 7.42
C ALA A 11 8.67 19.72 6.66
N LEU A 12 8.58 19.82 5.33
CA LEU A 12 9.59 20.41 4.43
C LEU A 12 9.71 21.95 4.55
N ASN A 13 8.75 22.64 5.19
CA ASN A 13 8.75 24.11 5.29
C ASN A 13 9.21 24.66 6.65
N SER A 14 9.58 23.81 7.60
CA SER A 14 9.90 24.22 8.98
C SER A 14 11.34 23.86 9.39
N GLU A 15 12.29 23.97 8.48
CA GLU A 15 13.71 23.88 8.82
C GLU A 15 14.32 25.27 9.01
N SER A 16 14.08 25.88 10.17
CA SER A 16 15.05 26.77 10.82
C SER A 16 14.45 27.35 12.10
N GLN A 17 14.73 26.71 13.24
CA GLN A 17 14.89 27.43 14.51
C GLN A 17 15.58 26.51 15.52
N THR A 18 16.85 26.81 15.77
CA THR A 18 17.73 26.21 16.76
C THR A 18 17.13 26.44 18.15
N GLN A 19 16.52 25.42 18.75
CA GLN A 19 16.04 25.45 20.14
C GLN A 19 16.90 24.51 21.01
N SER A 20 17.28 25.02 22.18
CA SER A 20 17.92 24.31 23.30
C SER A 20 17.25 22.97 23.64
N PRO A 21 17.96 21.99 24.24
CA PRO A 21 17.40 20.69 24.58
C PRO A 21 16.35 20.84 25.68
N SER A 22 15.09 20.99 25.26
CA SER A 22 13.92 20.98 26.13
C SER A 22 13.34 19.58 26.08
N ALA A 23 13.10 18.95 27.24
CA ALA A 23 12.44 17.65 27.34
C ALA A 23 11.08 17.62 26.59
N VAL A 24 10.42 18.78 26.49
CA VAL A 24 9.19 18.94 25.71
C VAL A 24 9.46 18.85 24.20
N GLY A 25 10.56 19.44 23.72
CA GLY A 25 10.97 19.35 22.32
C GLY A 25 11.28 17.92 21.88
N ASP A 26 11.92 17.13 22.75
CA ASP A 26 12.20 15.72 22.47
C ASP A 26 10.92 14.86 22.49
N LEU A 27 9.99 15.16 23.40
CA LEU A 27 8.68 14.52 23.41
C LEU A 27 7.90 14.82 22.13
N VAL A 28 7.87 16.09 21.68
CA VAL A 28 7.20 16.48 20.43
C VAL A 28 7.79 15.73 19.24
N LYS A 29 9.13 15.71 19.11
CA LYS A 29 9.81 14.94 18.04
C LYS A 29 9.47 13.45 18.09
N SER A 30 9.40 12.86 19.28
CA SER A 30 9.01 11.46 19.45
C SER A 30 7.55 11.20 19.04
N LEU A 31 6.64 12.10 19.39
CA LEU A 31 5.23 12.01 19.01
C LEU A 31 5.04 12.21 17.50
N ASP A 32 5.75 13.15 16.90
CA ASP A 32 5.76 13.34 15.46
C ASP A 32 6.25 12.08 14.77
N LYS A 33 7.37 11.51 15.22
CA LYS A 33 7.86 10.21 14.74
C LYS A 33 6.81 9.09 14.94
N GLN A 34 6.09 9.03 16.04
CA GLN A 34 5.07 7.99 16.22
C GLN A 34 3.85 8.19 15.31
N ARG A 35 3.36 9.41 15.17
CA ARG A 35 2.31 9.78 14.22
C ARG A 35 2.72 9.35 12.82
N VAL A 36 3.99 9.57 12.54
CA VAL A 36 4.64 9.25 11.30
C VAL A 36 4.51 7.76 10.95
N TYR A 37 4.97 6.87 11.82
CA TYR A 37 4.84 5.43 11.61
C TYR A 37 3.39 4.98 11.43
N ARG A 38 2.45 5.59 12.17
CA ARG A 38 1.03 5.26 12.09
C ARG A 38 0.44 5.62 10.72
N GLU A 39 0.74 6.80 10.21
CA GLU A 39 0.23 7.25 8.91
C GLU A 39 0.77 6.39 7.76
N VAL A 40 2.06 6.06 7.75
CA VAL A 40 2.66 5.14 6.75
C VAL A 40 1.99 3.78 6.81
N THR A 41 1.88 3.21 8.01
CA THR A 41 1.28 1.88 8.20
C THR A 41 -0.18 1.86 7.75
N LEU A 42 -0.95 2.91 8.07
CA LEU A 42 -2.35 3.00 7.74
C LEU A 42 -2.57 3.19 6.23
N ALA A 43 -1.74 4.02 5.57
CA ALA A 43 -1.76 4.19 4.13
C ALA A 43 -1.46 2.88 3.40
N LEU A 44 -0.42 2.16 3.81
CA LEU A 44 -0.05 0.85 3.26
C LEU A 44 -1.14 -0.19 3.48
N ARG A 45 -1.63 -0.37 4.72
CA ARG A 45 -2.71 -1.34 5.00
C ARG A 45 -3.96 -1.07 4.18
N THR A 46 -4.34 0.20 4.05
CA THR A 46 -5.53 0.58 3.28
C THR A 46 -5.33 0.28 1.80
N GLY A 47 -4.19 0.67 1.22
CA GLY A 47 -3.87 0.40 -0.18
C GLY A 47 -3.75 -1.09 -0.49
N LEU A 48 -3.07 -1.86 0.37
CA LEU A 48 -2.88 -3.30 0.21
C LEU A 48 -4.18 -4.08 0.39
N ARG A 49 -5.04 -3.69 1.35
CA ARG A 49 -6.37 -4.29 1.49
C ARG A 49 -7.16 -4.18 0.20
N ASP A 50 -7.12 -3.01 -0.44
CA ASP A 50 -7.83 -2.78 -1.70
C ASP A 50 -7.15 -3.53 -2.87
N ALA A 51 -5.83 -3.63 -2.88
CA ALA A 51 -5.05 -4.43 -3.85
C ALA A 51 -5.26 -5.95 -3.71
N ARG A 52 -5.69 -6.43 -2.54
CA ARG A 52 -6.05 -7.84 -2.28
C ARG A 52 -7.49 -8.19 -2.67
N ALA A 53 -8.28 -7.23 -3.14
CA ALA A 53 -9.68 -7.46 -3.43
C ALA A 53 -9.90 -8.42 -4.62
N GLU A 54 -11.01 -9.15 -4.61
CA GLU A 54 -11.36 -10.07 -5.70
C GLU A 54 -11.83 -9.36 -6.98
N PHE A 55 -12.14 -8.06 -6.87
CA PHE A 55 -12.61 -7.22 -7.96
C PHE A 55 -11.51 -6.29 -8.49
N SER A 56 -11.27 -6.34 -9.79
CA SER A 56 -10.24 -5.55 -10.49
C SER A 56 -10.37 -4.03 -10.23
N PHE A 57 -11.59 -3.48 -10.16
CA PHE A 57 -11.78 -2.05 -9.89
C PHE A 57 -11.26 -1.62 -8.50
N LEU A 58 -11.42 -2.48 -7.48
CA LEU A 58 -10.87 -2.23 -6.14
C LEU A 58 -9.36 -2.38 -6.14
N ARG A 59 -8.82 -3.38 -6.86
CA ARG A 59 -7.38 -3.57 -6.99
C ARG A 59 -6.72 -2.37 -7.67
N VAL A 60 -7.26 -1.91 -8.79
CA VAL A 60 -6.83 -0.68 -9.48
C VAL A 60 -6.87 0.54 -8.54
N ARG A 61 -7.92 0.68 -7.73
CA ARG A 61 -8.00 1.75 -6.72
C ARG A 61 -6.88 1.63 -5.67
N GLY A 62 -6.61 0.42 -5.19
CA GLY A 62 -5.52 0.11 -4.27
C GLY A 62 -4.15 0.44 -4.86
N LEU A 63 -3.86 -0.04 -6.08
CA LEU A 63 -2.60 0.22 -6.78
C LEU A 63 -2.35 1.70 -7.02
N ARG A 64 -3.38 2.48 -7.40
CA ARG A 64 -3.26 3.94 -7.53
C ARG A 64 -2.94 4.61 -6.19
N SER A 65 -3.54 4.13 -5.10
CA SER A 65 -3.26 4.62 -3.74
C SER A 65 -1.83 4.30 -3.31
N ILE A 66 -1.36 3.08 -3.57
CA ILE A 66 0.01 2.64 -3.27
C ILE A 66 1.01 3.47 -4.09
N LEU A 67 0.80 3.63 -5.39
CA LEU A 67 1.68 4.43 -6.25
C LEU A 67 1.77 5.89 -5.79
N LYS A 68 0.63 6.50 -5.41
CA LYS A 68 0.62 7.86 -4.85
C LYS A 68 1.39 7.92 -3.52
N PHE A 69 1.23 6.91 -2.67
CA PHE A 69 1.97 6.79 -1.41
C PHE A 69 3.48 6.67 -1.64
N LEU A 70 3.92 5.77 -2.52
CA LEU A 70 5.34 5.58 -2.86
C LEU A 70 5.95 6.86 -3.41
N ARG A 71 5.23 7.58 -4.28
CA ARG A 71 5.69 8.89 -4.76
C ARG A 71 5.92 9.86 -3.62
N SER A 72 5.03 9.86 -2.63
CA SER A 72 5.15 10.75 -1.46
C SER A 72 6.35 10.35 -0.57
N VAL A 73 6.60 9.06 -0.42
CA VAL A 73 7.72 8.51 0.36
C VAL A 73 9.08 8.77 -0.30
N ALA A 74 9.14 8.77 -1.63
CA ALA A 74 10.39 8.97 -2.38
C ALA A 74 11.02 10.36 -2.19
N HIS A 75 10.34 11.31 -1.54
CA HIS A 75 10.84 12.68 -1.34
C HIS A 75 11.80 12.81 -0.14
N SER A 76 11.94 11.81 0.74
CA SER A 76 12.85 11.87 1.90
C SER A 76 13.47 10.52 2.22
N ASP A 77 14.79 10.50 2.48
CA ASP A 77 15.52 9.29 2.89
C ASP A 77 14.98 8.69 4.20
N SER A 78 14.48 9.53 5.10
CA SER A 78 13.88 9.09 6.36
C SER A 78 12.60 8.28 6.15
N THR A 79 11.77 8.70 5.19
CA THR A 79 10.54 7.99 4.83
C THR A 79 10.82 6.78 3.96
N ILE A 80 11.85 6.82 3.10
CA ILE A 80 12.31 5.64 2.33
C ILE A 80 12.74 4.54 3.30
N ASN A 81 13.60 4.87 4.27
CA ASN A 81 14.01 3.92 5.29
C ASN A 81 12.82 3.37 6.07
N LEU A 82 11.87 4.22 6.48
CA LEU A 82 10.65 3.78 7.15
C LEU A 82 9.82 2.81 6.29
N PHE A 83 9.69 3.09 4.99
CA PHE A 83 9.03 2.19 4.06
C PHE A 83 9.78 0.86 3.95
N CYS A 84 11.11 0.85 3.78
CA CYS A 84 11.91 -0.37 3.76
C CYS A 84 11.70 -1.21 5.05
N HIS A 85 11.68 -0.59 6.22
CA HIS A 85 11.38 -1.27 7.48
C HIS A 85 9.97 -1.87 7.48
N SER A 86 8.98 -1.15 6.94
CA SER A 86 7.61 -1.67 6.83
C SER A 86 7.53 -2.94 5.98
N GLN A 87 8.42 -3.12 4.98
CA GLN A 87 8.44 -4.31 4.12
C GLN A 87 8.98 -5.57 4.83
N SER A 88 9.49 -5.46 6.06
CA SER A 88 9.78 -6.63 6.90
C SER A 88 8.53 -7.21 7.58
N ILE A 89 7.42 -6.45 7.62
CA ILE A 89 6.16 -6.86 8.23
C ILE A 89 5.29 -7.53 7.16
N PRO A 90 4.93 -8.82 7.30
CA PRO A 90 4.21 -9.58 6.26
C PRO A 90 2.93 -8.89 5.74
N ASP A 91 2.15 -8.27 6.62
CA ASP A 91 0.91 -7.59 6.26
C ASP A 91 1.11 -6.32 5.43
N LEU A 92 2.33 -5.77 5.40
CA LEU A 92 2.66 -4.52 4.73
C LEU A 92 3.53 -4.73 3.49
N GLN A 93 3.84 -5.98 3.14
CA GLN A 93 4.64 -6.29 1.96
C GLN A 93 3.86 -5.98 0.69
N VAL A 94 4.45 -5.13 -0.16
CA VAL A 94 3.85 -4.72 -1.43
C VAL A 94 4.04 -5.79 -2.49
N VAL A 95 5.27 -6.25 -2.68
CA VAL A 95 5.64 -7.16 -3.78
C VAL A 95 4.82 -8.45 -3.80
N PRO A 96 4.68 -9.21 -2.69
CA PRO A 96 3.89 -10.44 -2.70
C PRO A 96 2.43 -10.21 -3.08
N VAL A 97 1.84 -9.09 -2.66
CA VAL A 97 0.45 -8.73 -2.98
C VAL A 97 0.28 -8.48 -4.47
N LEU A 98 1.23 -7.78 -5.12
CA LEU A 98 1.18 -7.55 -6.57
C LEU A 98 1.24 -8.86 -7.35
N PHE A 99 2.16 -9.76 -6.98
CA PHE A 99 2.29 -11.05 -7.64
C PHE A 99 1.09 -11.96 -7.42
N GLN A 100 0.48 -11.92 -6.24
CA GLN A 100 -0.66 -12.78 -5.92
C GLN A 100 -1.97 -12.31 -6.54
N HIS A 101 -2.21 -10.99 -6.58
CA HIS A 101 -3.53 -10.44 -6.90
C HIS A 101 -3.62 -9.69 -8.22
N SER A 102 -2.49 -9.25 -8.80
CA SER A 102 -2.48 -8.44 -10.02
C SER A 102 -1.65 -9.04 -11.15
N LEU A 103 -0.54 -9.71 -10.85
CA LEU A 103 0.37 -10.30 -11.84
C LEU A 103 0.28 -11.83 -11.91
N LYS A 104 -0.60 -12.45 -11.12
CA LYS A 104 -0.84 -13.88 -11.19
C LYS A 104 -1.54 -14.20 -12.50
N GLU A 105 -0.94 -15.05 -13.33
CA GLU A 105 -1.66 -15.66 -14.44
C GLU A 105 -2.82 -16.47 -13.86
N LEU A 106 -4.04 -16.10 -14.24
CA LEU A 106 -5.22 -16.84 -13.85
C LEU A 106 -5.22 -18.10 -14.71
N GLU A 107 -4.75 -19.22 -14.15
CA GLU A 107 -5.06 -20.52 -14.72
C GLU A 107 -6.57 -20.55 -14.90
N GLU A 108 -7.03 -20.66 -16.15
CA GLU A 108 -8.44 -20.73 -16.48
C GLU A 108 -9.08 -21.72 -15.52
N GLN A 109 -9.87 -21.22 -14.57
CA GLN A 109 -10.83 -22.03 -13.86
C GLN A 109 -11.88 -22.42 -14.91
N LYS A 110 -11.51 -23.38 -15.77
CA LYS A 110 -12.43 -24.15 -16.56
C LYS A 110 -13.45 -24.64 -15.55
N VAL A 111 -14.67 -24.14 -15.66
CA VAL A 111 -15.81 -24.65 -14.91
C VAL A 111 -15.94 -26.10 -15.37
N ALA A 112 -15.23 -26.99 -14.69
CA ALA A 112 -15.25 -28.41 -14.93
C ALA A 112 -16.58 -28.89 -14.36
N ASN A 113 -17.59 -28.79 -15.21
CA ASN A 113 -18.88 -29.47 -15.13
C ASN A 113 -19.71 -29.22 -13.84
N LEU A 114 -20.90 -28.65 -14.03
CA LEU A 114 -21.85 -28.32 -12.97
C LEU A 114 -22.59 -29.55 -12.40
N ASP A 115 -22.09 -30.77 -12.61
CA ASP A 115 -22.75 -32.02 -12.22
C ASP A 115 -22.61 -32.35 -10.71
N HIS A 116 -22.02 -31.45 -9.89
CA HIS A 116 -21.72 -31.71 -8.46
C HIS A 116 -22.20 -30.61 -7.49
N ILE A 117 -23.31 -29.92 -7.82
CA ILE A 117 -23.84 -28.72 -7.13
C ILE A 117 -24.16 -28.92 -5.63
N PHE A 118 -24.20 -30.14 -5.10
CA PHE A 118 -24.49 -30.39 -3.69
C PHE A 118 -23.25 -30.88 -2.93
N GLY A 119 -22.48 -29.95 -2.35
CA GLY A 119 -21.48 -30.25 -1.30
C GLY A 119 -20.12 -29.56 -1.40
N THR A 120 -19.85 -28.75 -2.43
CA THR A 120 -18.55 -28.10 -2.62
C THR A 120 -18.55 -26.65 -2.14
N GLU A 121 -17.41 -26.20 -1.61
CA GLU A 121 -17.22 -24.81 -1.18
C GLU A 121 -17.53 -23.85 -2.33
N PRO A 122 -18.19 -22.70 -2.06
CA PRO A 122 -18.54 -21.74 -3.10
C PRO A 122 -17.28 -21.28 -3.84
N ILE A 123 -17.29 -21.42 -5.16
CA ILE A 123 -16.21 -20.96 -6.03
C ILE A 123 -16.01 -19.46 -5.78
N LYS A 124 -14.82 -19.07 -5.32
CA LYS A 124 -14.44 -17.66 -5.22
C LYS A 124 -14.35 -17.09 -6.64
N ILE A 125 -15.30 -16.21 -6.97
CA ILE A 125 -15.30 -15.49 -8.24
C ILE A 125 -14.20 -14.43 -8.16
N VAL A 126 -13.02 -14.75 -8.68
CA VAL A 126 -11.91 -13.82 -8.81
C VAL A 126 -11.95 -13.23 -10.21
N THR A 127 -12.09 -11.91 -10.30
CA THR A 127 -12.01 -11.24 -11.60
C THR A 127 -10.56 -11.30 -12.12
N PRO A 128 -10.33 -11.62 -13.40
CA PRO A 128 -8.99 -11.60 -13.97
C PRO A 128 -8.42 -10.18 -13.96
N SER A 129 -7.08 -10.09 -13.92
CA SER A 129 -6.38 -8.82 -14.01
C SER A 129 -6.60 -8.18 -15.38
N THR A 130 -6.91 -6.88 -15.39
CA THR A 130 -7.01 -6.11 -16.64
C THR A 130 -5.64 -5.53 -17.02
N ASP A 131 -5.42 -5.18 -18.28
CA ASP A 131 -4.19 -4.52 -18.74
C ASP A 131 -3.86 -3.26 -17.92
N SER A 132 -4.89 -2.50 -17.55
CA SER A 132 -4.75 -1.30 -16.72
C SER A 132 -4.25 -1.61 -15.31
N GLU A 133 -4.65 -2.75 -14.76
CA GLU A 133 -4.23 -3.22 -13.45
C GLU A 133 -2.77 -3.69 -13.50
N VAL A 134 -2.42 -4.48 -14.53
CA VAL A 134 -1.05 -4.97 -14.76
C VAL A 134 -0.10 -3.80 -14.95
N ALA A 135 -0.44 -2.82 -15.80
CA ALA A 135 0.38 -1.63 -16.02
C ALA A 135 0.61 -0.83 -14.72
N LEU A 136 -0.41 -0.72 -13.86
CA LEU A 136 -0.26 -0.08 -12.55
C LEU A 136 0.62 -0.89 -11.60
N ALA A 137 0.48 -2.22 -11.57
CA ALA A 137 1.29 -3.09 -10.74
C ALA A 137 2.77 -3.06 -11.14
N LEU A 138 3.07 -3.09 -12.44
CA LEU A 138 4.44 -2.93 -12.96
C LEU A 138 5.03 -1.58 -12.57
N ARG A 139 4.26 -0.49 -12.67
CA ARG A 139 4.70 0.84 -12.25
C ARG A 139 4.95 0.95 -10.74
N VAL A 140 4.26 0.15 -9.93
CA VAL A 140 4.55 0.07 -8.48
C VAL A 140 5.87 -0.69 -8.24
N LEU A 141 6.18 -1.71 -9.04
CA LEU A 141 7.43 -2.49 -8.96
C LEU A 141 8.66 -1.72 -9.44
N GLU A 142 8.53 -0.94 -10.52
CA GLU A 142 9.60 -0.11 -11.07
C GLU A 142 10.14 0.90 -10.05
N GLY A 143 9.35 1.24 -9.04
CA GLY A 143 9.60 2.43 -8.23
C GLY A 143 9.12 3.68 -8.96
N CYS A 144 9.10 4.80 -8.24
CA CYS A 144 8.47 6.04 -8.74
C CYS A 144 9.19 6.65 -9.93
#